data_AF-D3BS16-F1
#
_entry.id   AF-D3BS16-F1
#
_cell.length_a   1.000
_cell.length_b   1.000
_cell.length_c   1.000
_cell.angle_alpha   90.00
_cell.angle_beta   90.00
_cell.angle_gamma   90.00
#
_symmetry.space_group_name_H-M   'P 1'
#
loop_
_entity.id
_entity.type
_entity.pdbx_description
1 polymer ?
#
loop_
_entity_poly.entity_id
_entity_poly.type
_entity_poly.pdbx_seq_one_letter_code
_entity_poly.pdbx_strand_id
1 'polypeptide(L)'
;MSNNNNSNNSTHKLVNLPHILLSNIVYNLTDNIDKIFFSLVCKRWFEDRNRYILFDTNTLYCIDKHSSRITLNSYRSLIFESLNKKKQCTMFIDPKTYYFERYDHLMDYDSIESIDEIDQDIVEVTIRSSEIQYREDSDKLMARLYDLISKSNITSIKDCHTLKYVPANITSLEIGVGVLPDTLESFEMFNIYQILEPGVLPTSLKILRILSRSAPDNYLKVGSLPPNLQEFIHNGSDFNIDSNVLPNSLITLENVPVSWMKSIKQLENLRSLMLVGNSGSLLDLSDLPQSLTRLDIYCSVNLQSSLPTSIRHLNLGNSKYDIDELFPDRSLYHFDYLQVAGFKQESLDGLNIKRLCLNSSPYTKRSDTHRDIPFGVETLEILYHNKINQRSLPSSVKTLVVDNMQNFIRPEEGILPDSVQNIELKQLLFPTTKMVDNISFKVDDDNKCSIRKLDDQYYIVFGHQNDRFIASLFHKSMFLETDNVVEILKYA
;
A
#
# COMPACT_ATOMS: atom_id res chain seq x y z
N MET A 1 -31.55 7.20 35.19
CA MET A 1 -32.83 7.54 34.55
C MET A 1 -33.03 9.04 34.67
N SER A 2 -32.65 9.76 33.62
CA SER A 2 -32.89 11.19 33.46
C SER A 2 -33.63 11.32 32.14
N ASN A 3 -34.91 11.70 32.20
CA ASN A 3 -35.75 11.96 31.03
C ASN A 3 -35.08 13.05 30.20
N ASN A 4 -34.55 12.70 29.03
CA ASN A 4 -34.11 13.67 28.05
C ASN A 4 -35.11 13.70 26.89
N ASN A 5 -35.55 14.90 26.59
CA ASN A 5 -36.65 15.26 25.71
C ASN A 5 -36.61 14.52 24.35
N ASN A 6 -37.77 13.98 23.95
CA ASN A 6 -38.11 13.68 22.57
C ASN A 6 -37.98 14.97 21.73
N SER A 7 -36.82 15.22 21.13
CA SER A 7 -36.72 16.16 20.03
C SER A 7 -37.39 15.53 18.80
N ASN A 8 -38.43 16.18 18.28
CA ASN A 8 -39.15 15.77 17.08
C ASN A 8 -38.23 15.88 15.84
N ASN A 9 -37.38 14.88 15.63
CA ASN A 9 -36.50 14.75 14.46
C ASN A 9 -37.26 14.63 13.13
N SER A 10 -38.59 14.44 13.16
CA SER A 10 -39.46 14.35 11.98
C SER A 10 -39.51 15.61 11.13
N THR A 11 -39.06 16.76 11.62
CA THR A 11 -38.99 18.02 10.85
C THR A 11 -37.56 18.45 10.48
N HIS A 12 -36.54 17.74 10.98
CA HIS A 12 -35.15 18.12 10.77
C HIS A 12 -34.70 17.80 9.34
N LYS A 13 -34.39 18.83 8.55
CA LYS A 13 -34.08 18.71 7.11
C LYS A 13 -32.99 17.69 6.81
N LEU A 14 -31.95 17.62 7.66
CA LEU A 14 -30.86 16.66 7.49
C LEU A 14 -31.30 15.22 7.78
N VAL A 15 -32.03 14.99 8.88
CA VAL A 15 -32.51 13.63 9.23
C VAL A 15 -33.46 13.10 8.15
N ASN A 16 -34.18 14.01 7.49
CA ASN A 16 -35.17 13.69 6.48
C ASN A 16 -34.65 13.65 5.03
N LEU A 17 -33.34 13.63 4.81
CA LEU A 17 -32.79 13.50 3.46
C LEU A 17 -33.38 12.26 2.74
N PRO A 18 -33.74 12.38 1.44
CA PRO A 18 -34.11 11.24 0.62
C PRO A 18 -33.01 10.19 0.57
N HIS A 19 -33.39 8.89 0.50
CA HIS A 19 -32.43 7.79 0.47
C HIS A 19 -31.43 7.89 -0.69
N ILE A 20 -31.82 8.46 -1.84
CA ILE A 20 -30.92 8.69 -2.98
C ILE A 20 -29.77 9.64 -2.61
N LEU A 21 -30.06 10.72 -1.85
CA LEU A 21 -29.02 11.64 -1.39
C LEU A 21 -28.15 10.98 -0.31
N LEU A 22 -28.75 10.21 0.59
CA LEU A 22 -28.00 9.43 1.59
C LEU A 22 -27.06 8.42 0.90
N SER A 23 -27.52 7.72 -0.12
CA SER A 23 -26.69 6.80 -0.93
C SER A 23 -25.53 7.54 -1.58
N ASN A 24 -25.76 8.71 -2.19
CA ASN A 24 -24.67 9.48 -2.79
C ASN A 24 -23.66 9.97 -1.75
N ILE A 25 -24.10 10.40 -0.57
CA ILE A 25 -23.20 10.80 0.51
C ILE A 25 -22.36 9.60 0.97
N VAL A 26 -23.01 8.47 1.28
CA VAL A 26 -22.36 7.25 1.76
C VAL A 26 -21.44 6.64 0.70
N TYR A 27 -21.77 6.74 -0.58
CA TYR A 27 -20.93 6.27 -1.69
C TYR A 27 -19.59 7.02 -1.77
N ASN A 28 -19.55 8.29 -1.36
CA ASN A 28 -18.31 9.07 -1.31
C ASN A 28 -17.49 8.84 -0.02
N LEU A 29 -17.97 8.02 0.92
CA LEU A 29 -17.18 7.59 2.07
C LEU A 29 -16.30 6.40 1.66
N THR A 30 -14.99 6.59 1.70
CA THR A 30 -14.01 5.60 1.22
C THR A 30 -13.80 4.43 2.17
N ASP A 31 -13.99 4.62 3.48
CA ASP A 31 -13.85 3.54 4.47
C ASP A 31 -15.23 2.97 4.84
N ASN A 32 -15.33 1.64 4.82
CA ASN A 32 -16.56 0.94 5.18
C ASN A 32 -16.97 1.17 6.64
N ILE A 33 -16.01 1.42 7.55
CA ILE A 33 -16.35 1.76 8.94
C ILE A 33 -17.06 3.11 9.04
N ASP A 34 -16.71 4.09 8.19
CA ASP A 34 -17.33 5.42 8.19
C ASP A 34 -18.78 5.34 7.71
N LYS A 35 -19.11 4.41 6.81
CA LYS A 35 -20.48 4.12 6.38
C LYS A 35 -21.34 3.61 7.54
N ILE A 36 -20.77 2.76 8.40
CA ILE A 36 -21.43 2.29 9.62
C ILE A 36 -21.69 3.48 10.55
N PHE A 37 -20.66 4.28 10.85
CA PHE A 37 -20.77 5.47 11.70
C PHE A 37 -21.81 6.46 11.20
N PHE A 38 -21.82 6.73 9.90
CA PHE A 38 -22.82 7.59 9.28
C PHE A 38 -24.24 7.15 9.62
N SER A 39 -24.52 5.85 9.54
CA SER A 39 -25.83 5.32 9.84
C SER A 39 -26.20 5.36 11.34
N LEU A 40 -25.19 5.40 12.22
CA LEU A 40 -25.37 5.48 13.67
C LEU A 40 -25.65 6.91 14.18
N VAL A 41 -25.49 7.94 13.33
CA VAL A 41 -25.72 9.35 13.71
C VAL A 41 -27.14 9.61 14.21
N CYS A 42 -28.16 8.96 13.62
CA CYS A 42 -29.52 9.06 14.12
C CYS A 42 -30.35 7.80 13.85
N LYS A 43 -31.41 7.62 14.67
CA LYS A 43 -32.27 6.44 14.65
C LYS A 43 -32.86 6.14 13.26
N ARG A 44 -33.38 7.15 12.56
CA ARG A 44 -33.97 6.96 11.22
C ARG A 44 -32.95 6.41 10.23
N TRP A 45 -31.75 6.98 10.21
CA TRP A 45 -30.69 6.54 9.31
C TRP A 45 -30.29 5.10 9.65
N PHE A 46 -30.17 4.74 10.92
CA PHE A 46 -29.89 3.37 11.32
C PHE A 46 -30.99 2.39 10.89
N GLU A 47 -32.26 2.72 11.11
CA GLU A 47 -33.41 1.87 10.73
C GLU A 47 -33.51 1.68 9.21
N ASP A 48 -33.24 2.74 8.45
CA ASP A 48 -33.31 2.74 6.98
C ASP A 48 -32.01 2.28 6.29
N ARG A 49 -30.97 1.88 7.05
CA ARG A 49 -29.62 1.60 6.54
C ARG A 49 -29.57 0.70 5.30
N ASN A 50 -30.45 -0.30 5.23
CA ASN A 50 -30.51 -1.24 4.11
C ASN A 50 -30.93 -0.60 2.78
N ARG A 51 -31.48 0.62 2.81
CA ARG A 51 -31.97 1.32 1.62
C ARG A 51 -30.90 2.20 0.98
N TYR A 52 -29.82 2.50 1.69
CA TYR A 52 -28.84 3.47 1.22
C TYR A 52 -27.37 3.11 1.46
N ILE A 53 -27.07 2.10 2.30
CA ILE A 53 -25.70 1.62 2.51
C ILE A 53 -25.38 0.48 1.55
N LEU A 54 -24.25 0.61 0.86
CA LEU A 54 -23.56 -0.47 0.17
C LEU A 54 -22.09 -0.42 0.57
N PHE A 55 -21.54 -1.55 1.02
CA PHE A 55 -20.13 -1.62 1.37
C PHE A 55 -19.27 -1.69 0.10
N ASP A 56 -18.09 -1.09 0.18
CA ASP A 56 -17.06 -1.23 -0.85
C ASP A 56 -16.50 -2.65 -0.78
N THR A 57 -16.69 -3.42 -1.84
CA THR A 57 -16.27 -4.82 -1.93
C THR A 57 -14.79 -4.97 -2.25
N ASN A 58 -14.08 -3.91 -2.64
CA ASN A 58 -12.64 -3.98 -2.89
C ASN A 58 -11.85 -4.20 -1.59
N THR A 59 -12.45 -3.86 -0.45
CA THR A 59 -11.86 -4.09 0.88
C THR A 59 -12.49 -5.29 1.61
N LEU A 60 -13.32 -6.08 0.92
CA LEU A 60 -14.04 -7.22 1.49
C LEU A 60 -13.75 -8.45 0.60
N TYR A 61 -12.93 -9.37 1.08
CA TYR A 61 -12.58 -10.61 0.36
C TYR A 61 -12.56 -11.79 1.34
N CYS A 62 -12.61 -13.03 0.86
CA CYS A 62 -12.49 -14.22 1.72
C CYS A 62 -13.39 -14.23 2.98
N ILE A 63 -14.62 -13.69 2.90
CA ILE A 63 -15.52 -13.60 4.06
C ILE A 63 -16.38 -14.86 4.19
N ASP A 64 -16.14 -15.67 5.22
CA ASP A 64 -17.02 -16.77 5.58
C ASP A 64 -18.36 -16.24 6.14
N LYS A 65 -19.47 -16.66 5.50
CA LYS A 65 -20.85 -16.36 5.89
C LYS A 65 -21.16 -16.72 7.33
N HIS A 66 -20.52 -17.77 7.85
CA HIS A 66 -20.74 -18.30 9.19
C HIS A 66 -19.70 -17.87 10.22
N SER A 67 -18.78 -16.98 9.84
CA SER A 67 -17.73 -16.48 10.73
C SER A 67 -18.29 -15.92 12.05
N SER A 68 -17.75 -16.41 13.18
CA SER A 68 -18.02 -15.92 14.53
C SER A 68 -17.49 -14.49 14.75
N ARG A 69 -16.57 -14.02 13.90
CA ARG A 69 -15.97 -12.68 13.95
C ARG A 69 -16.90 -11.54 13.53
N ILE A 70 -18.05 -11.88 12.94
CA ILE A 70 -19.05 -10.92 12.50
C ILE A 70 -20.14 -10.83 13.57
N THR A 71 -19.87 -10.08 14.62
CA THR A 71 -20.82 -9.85 15.73
C THR A 71 -21.71 -8.63 15.50
N LEU A 72 -21.38 -7.78 14.51
CA LEU A 72 -22.22 -6.68 14.03
C LEU A 72 -23.45 -7.19 13.26
N ASN A 73 -24.34 -7.89 13.96
CA ASN A 73 -25.52 -8.56 13.40
C ASN A 73 -26.42 -7.63 12.58
N SER A 74 -26.53 -6.36 12.98
CA SER A 74 -27.33 -5.36 12.27
C SER A 74 -26.84 -5.04 10.86
N TYR A 75 -25.56 -5.32 10.55
CA TYR A 75 -24.94 -5.06 9.24
C TYR A 75 -24.58 -6.34 8.48
N ARG A 76 -24.67 -7.51 9.13
CA ARG A 76 -24.25 -8.80 8.56
C ARG A 76 -24.86 -9.06 7.18
N SER A 77 -26.17 -8.88 7.03
CA SER A 77 -26.85 -9.08 5.74
C SER A 77 -26.37 -8.12 4.66
N LEU A 78 -26.07 -6.86 5.02
CA LEU A 78 -25.60 -5.85 4.07
C LEU A 78 -24.19 -6.14 3.56
N ILE A 79 -23.32 -6.68 4.40
CA ILE A 79 -21.97 -7.10 4.00
C ILE A 79 -22.07 -8.17 2.90
N PHE A 80 -22.87 -9.21 3.13
CA PHE A 80 -23.05 -10.28 2.13
C PHE A 80 -23.83 -9.85 0.90
N GLU A 81 -24.83 -8.97 1.05
CA GLU A 81 -25.52 -8.40 -0.11
C GLU A 81 -24.58 -7.56 -0.98
N SER A 82 -23.64 -6.83 -0.36
CA SER A 82 -22.63 -6.06 -1.09
C SER A 82 -21.71 -6.98 -1.87
N LEU A 83 -21.19 -8.05 -1.24
CA LEU A 83 -20.35 -9.05 -1.89
C LEU A 83 -21.04 -9.71 -3.09
N ASN A 84 -22.29 -10.15 -2.93
CA ASN A 84 -23.05 -10.79 -4.01
C ASN A 84 -23.35 -9.86 -5.21
N LYS A 85 -23.13 -8.55 -5.08
CA LYS A 85 -23.31 -7.56 -6.16
C LYS A 85 -22.01 -7.22 -6.89
N LYS A 86 -20.87 -7.76 -6.45
CA LYS A 86 -19.58 -7.56 -7.13
C LYS A 86 -19.68 -8.16 -8.55
N LYS A 87 -19.30 -7.39 -9.55
CA LYS A 87 -19.40 -7.77 -10.98
C LYS A 87 -18.06 -8.21 -11.59
N GLN A 88 -16.98 -7.86 -10.92
CA GLN A 88 -15.61 -8.06 -11.37
C GLN A 88 -14.87 -8.70 -10.21
N CYS A 89 -14.86 -10.02 -10.24
CA CYS A 89 -14.26 -10.84 -9.22
C CYS A 89 -12.85 -11.28 -9.67
N THR A 90 -11.96 -11.44 -8.70
CA THR A 90 -10.61 -11.96 -8.90
C THR A 90 -10.54 -13.38 -8.34
N MET A 91 -9.83 -14.26 -9.05
CA MET A 91 -9.63 -15.64 -8.62
C MET A 91 -8.14 -15.96 -8.50
N PHE A 92 -7.79 -16.69 -7.44
CA PHE A 92 -6.45 -17.19 -7.21
C PHE A 92 -6.40 -18.70 -7.26
N ILE A 93 -5.36 -19.19 -7.91
CA ILE A 93 -5.12 -20.61 -8.06
C ILE A 93 -3.79 -20.96 -7.38
N ASP A 94 -3.86 -21.63 -6.23
CA ASP A 94 -2.70 -22.01 -5.41
C ASP A 94 -2.81 -23.50 -4.98
N PRO A 95 -1.72 -24.30 -5.07
CA PRO A 95 -1.70 -25.69 -4.60
C PRO A 95 -1.95 -25.83 -3.09
N LYS A 96 -1.78 -24.74 -2.35
CA LYS A 96 -1.84 -24.70 -0.90
C LYS A 96 -2.72 -23.53 -0.49
N THR A 97 -3.81 -23.81 0.23
CA THR A 97 -4.68 -22.79 0.84
C THR A 97 -4.00 -22.00 1.98
N TYR A 98 -2.66 -21.95 2.03
CA TYR A 98 -1.90 -21.33 3.10
C TYR A 98 -1.62 -19.84 2.87
N TYR A 99 -1.90 -19.31 1.66
CA TYR A 99 -1.69 -17.91 1.33
C TYR A 99 -3.01 -17.27 0.90
N PHE A 100 -3.52 -16.37 1.72
CA PHE A 100 -4.79 -15.68 1.53
C PHE A 100 -4.53 -14.25 1.03
N GLU A 101 -4.25 -14.13 -0.26
CA GLU A 101 -4.19 -12.82 -0.91
C GLU A 101 -5.61 -12.28 -1.26
N ARG A 102 -5.69 -11.05 -1.77
CA ARG A 102 -6.92 -10.26 -2.09
C ARG A 102 -7.79 -10.85 -3.23
N TYR A 103 -8.19 -12.10 -3.11
CA TYR A 103 -9.00 -12.76 -4.12
C TYR A 103 -10.40 -13.04 -3.62
N ASP A 104 -11.38 -12.84 -4.50
CA ASP A 104 -12.78 -13.14 -4.20
C ASP A 104 -13.02 -14.64 -4.14
N HIS A 105 -12.28 -15.39 -4.98
CA HIS A 105 -12.35 -16.84 -5.09
C HIS A 105 -10.96 -17.47 -4.95
N LEU A 106 -10.92 -18.58 -4.21
CA LEU A 106 -9.74 -19.44 -4.10
C LEU A 106 -10.05 -20.78 -4.74
N MET A 107 -9.15 -21.27 -5.57
CA MET A 107 -9.25 -22.56 -6.22
C MET A 107 -7.93 -23.30 -6.06
N ASP A 108 -7.98 -24.53 -5.57
CA ASP A 108 -6.80 -25.39 -5.59
C ASP A 108 -6.63 -26.08 -6.96
N TYR A 109 -5.42 -26.59 -7.23
CA TYR A 109 -5.14 -27.24 -8.51
C TYR A 109 -5.94 -28.52 -8.75
N ASP A 110 -6.29 -29.25 -7.69
CA ASP A 110 -7.05 -30.49 -7.82
C ASP A 110 -8.52 -30.20 -8.17
N SER A 111 -9.03 -29.05 -7.74
CA SER A 111 -10.36 -28.55 -8.07
C SER A 111 -10.52 -28.20 -9.55
N ILE A 112 -9.44 -27.86 -10.27
CA ILE A 112 -9.48 -27.62 -11.72
C ILE A 112 -10.01 -28.85 -12.47
N GLU A 113 -9.70 -30.07 -11.98
CA GLU A 113 -10.19 -31.29 -12.61
C GLU A 113 -11.67 -31.57 -12.35
N SER A 114 -12.26 -30.96 -11.32
CA SER A 114 -13.64 -31.23 -10.92
C SER A 114 -14.64 -30.19 -11.44
N ILE A 115 -14.18 -29.02 -11.86
CA ILE A 115 -15.06 -27.96 -12.39
C ILE A 115 -15.25 -28.06 -13.91
N ASP A 116 -16.45 -27.69 -14.35
CA ASP A 116 -16.83 -27.62 -15.76
C ASP A 116 -16.77 -26.19 -16.31
N GLU A 117 -16.96 -25.19 -15.45
CA GLU A 117 -16.97 -23.77 -15.80
C GLU A 117 -16.42 -22.89 -14.67
N ILE A 118 -15.90 -21.72 -15.05
CA ILE A 118 -15.49 -20.64 -14.13
C ILE A 118 -16.66 -19.65 -14.06
N ASP A 119 -16.96 -19.14 -12.86
CA ASP A 119 -18.01 -18.14 -12.66
C ASP A 119 -17.81 -16.91 -13.56
N GLN A 120 -18.91 -16.43 -14.14
CA GLN A 120 -18.88 -15.43 -15.20
C GLN A 120 -18.57 -14.00 -14.71
N ASP A 121 -18.62 -13.76 -13.41
CA ASP A 121 -18.19 -12.51 -12.78
C ASP A 121 -16.68 -12.44 -12.56
N ILE A 122 -15.94 -13.54 -12.74
CA ILE A 122 -14.47 -13.57 -12.64
C ILE A 122 -13.86 -12.96 -13.91
N VAL A 123 -13.09 -11.89 -13.73
CA VAL A 123 -12.45 -11.14 -14.83
C VAL A 123 -10.92 -11.22 -14.84
N GLU A 124 -10.33 -11.61 -13.71
CA GLU A 124 -8.89 -11.73 -13.52
C GLU A 124 -8.56 -13.01 -12.77
N VAL A 125 -7.54 -13.72 -13.24
CA VAL A 125 -6.97 -14.91 -12.61
C VAL A 125 -5.50 -14.72 -12.34
N THR A 126 -5.05 -15.13 -11.15
CA THR A 126 -3.63 -15.22 -10.82
C THR A 126 -3.27 -16.68 -10.56
N ILE A 127 -2.22 -17.17 -11.23
CA ILE A 127 -1.84 -18.60 -11.23
C ILE A 127 -0.45 -18.76 -10.62
N ARG A 128 -0.35 -19.32 -9.41
CA ARG A 128 0.95 -19.48 -8.75
C ARG A 128 1.71 -20.71 -9.25
N SER A 129 2.55 -20.56 -10.26
CA SER A 129 3.18 -21.73 -10.90
C SER A 129 4.32 -22.39 -10.14
N SER A 130 4.87 -21.75 -9.09
CA SER A 130 6.15 -22.16 -8.52
C SER A 130 6.16 -23.64 -8.08
N GLU A 131 4.99 -24.19 -7.75
CA GLU A 131 4.83 -25.61 -7.40
C GLU A 131 4.17 -26.46 -8.51
N ILE A 132 3.38 -25.88 -9.44
CA ILE A 132 2.75 -26.69 -10.51
C ILE A 132 3.79 -27.29 -11.45
N GLN A 133 4.88 -26.57 -11.70
CA GLN A 133 5.97 -27.03 -12.56
C GLN A 133 6.64 -28.33 -12.08
N TYR A 134 6.47 -28.70 -10.80
CA TYR A 134 7.00 -29.95 -10.24
C TYR A 134 6.01 -31.12 -10.33
N ARG A 135 4.76 -30.90 -10.76
CA ARG A 135 3.77 -31.96 -10.97
C ARG A 135 3.98 -32.64 -12.33
N GLU A 136 3.88 -33.97 -12.34
CA GLU A 136 3.95 -34.77 -13.58
C GLU A 136 2.80 -34.46 -14.55
N ASP A 137 1.64 -34.05 -14.04
CA ASP A 137 0.43 -33.73 -14.80
C ASP A 137 0.24 -32.22 -15.05
N SER A 138 1.26 -31.40 -14.78
CA SER A 138 1.21 -29.93 -14.89
C SER A 138 0.74 -29.43 -16.25
N ASP A 139 1.26 -30.01 -17.35
CA ASP A 139 0.85 -29.66 -18.71
C ASP A 139 -0.64 -29.93 -18.95
N LYS A 140 -1.18 -31.03 -18.42
CA LYS A 140 -2.59 -31.42 -18.57
C LYS A 140 -3.49 -30.47 -17.77
N LEU A 141 -3.10 -30.15 -16.53
CA LEU A 141 -3.84 -29.22 -15.67
C LEU A 141 -3.87 -27.81 -16.26
N MET A 142 -2.72 -27.30 -16.70
CA MET A 142 -2.65 -25.99 -17.32
C MET A 142 -3.47 -25.94 -18.61
N ALA A 143 -3.39 -26.97 -19.47
CA ALA A 143 -4.21 -27.02 -20.68
C ALA A 143 -5.71 -26.96 -20.36
N ARG A 144 -6.16 -27.70 -19.33
CA ARG A 144 -7.56 -27.64 -18.87
C ARG A 144 -7.93 -26.28 -18.30
N LEU A 145 -7.07 -25.69 -17.49
CA LEU A 145 -7.30 -24.36 -16.92
C LEU A 145 -7.45 -23.31 -18.02
N TYR A 146 -6.57 -23.30 -19.02
CA TYR A 146 -6.66 -22.36 -20.13
C TYR A 146 -7.90 -22.61 -21.01
N ASP A 147 -8.33 -23.87 -21.17
CA ASP A 147 -9.61 -24.19 -21.82
C ASP A 147 -10.80 -23.60 -21.05
N LEU A 148 -10.81 -23.70 -19.72
CA LEU A 148 -11.83 -23.07 -18.88
C LEU A 148 -11.78 -21.53 -18.98
N ILE A 149 -10.59 -20.93 -18.92
CA ILE A 149 -10.38 -19.49 -19.06
C ILE A 149 -10.87 -18.99 -20.43
N SER A 150 -10.65 -19.77 -21.49
CA SER A 150 -11.08 -19.42 -22.85
C SER A 150 -12.60 -19.34 -23.01
N LYS A 151 -13.35 -20.00 -22.13
CA LYS A 151 -14.82 -20.04 -22.10
C LYS A 151 -15.43 -19.06 -21.09
N SER A 152 -14.60 -18.23 -20.46
CA SER A 152 -14.99 -17.30 -19.39
C SER A 152 -14.86 -15.84 -19.82
N ASN A 153 -15.26 -14.93 -18.93
CA ASN A 153 -15.06 -13.47 -19.11
C ASN A 153 -13.70 -12.97 -18.61
N ILE A 154 -12.76 -13.88 -18.33
CA ILE A 154 -11.41 -13.52 -17.90
C ILE A 154 -10.69 -12.77 -19.05
N THR A 155 -10.12 -11.62 -18.71
CA THR A 155 -9.38 -10.76 -19.64
C THR A 155 -7.94 -10.51 -19.20
N SER A 156 -7.62 -10.80 -17.93
CA SER A 156 -6.32 -10.62 -17.29
C SER A 156 -5.85 -11.93 -16.66
N ILE A 157 -4.63 -12.36 -16.98
CA ILE A 157 -3.95 -13.47 -16.31
C ILE A 157 -2.63 -12.93 -15.74
N LYS A 158 -2.44 -13.07 -14.42
CA LYS A 158 -1.19 -12.75 -13.74
C LYS A 158 -0.39 -14.02 -13.48
N ASP A 159 0.93 -13.86 -13.42
CA ASP A 159 1.88 -14.96 -13.24
C ASP A 159 1.70 -16.07 -14.29
N CYS A 160 1.61 -15.68 -15.57
CA CYS A 160 1.54 -16.63 -16.66
C CYS A 160 2.94 -17.13 -17.04
N HIS A 161 3.22 -18.43 -16.80
CA HIS A 161 4.56 -18.99 -17.05
C HIS A 161 4.73 -19.68 -18.40
N THR A 162 3.66 -19.78 -19.19
CA THR A 162 3.72 -20.42 -20.51
C THR A 162 2.81 -19.74 -21.51
N LEU A 163 3.37 -19.43 -22.68
CA LEU A 163 2.65 -18.83 -23.80
C LEU A 163 1.96 -19.88 -24.68
N LYS A 164 2.12 -21.17 -24.37
CA LYS A 164 1.71 -22.28 -25.22
C LYS A 164 0.19 -22.38 -25.41
N TYR A 165 -0.59 -21.85 -24.46
CA TYR A 165 -2.03 -22.06 -24.39
C TYR A 165 -2.82 -20.75 -24.20
N VAL A 166 -2.26 -19.60 -24.57
CA VAL A 166 -2.88 -18.29 -24.29
C VAL A 166 -4.18 -18.14 -25.09
N PRO A 167 -5.33 -18.03 -24.41
CA PRO A 167 -6.62 -17.88 -25.08
C PRO A 167 -6.74 -16.55 -25.83
N ALA A 168 -7.53 -16.53 -26.91
CA ALA A 168 -7.70 -15.33 -27.76
C ALA A 168 -8.39 -14.14 -27.05
N ASN A 169 -9.03 -14.36 -25.89
CA ASN A 169 -9.65 -13.34 -25.05
C ASN A 169 -8.67 -12.59 -24.13
N ILE A 170 -7.40 -13.00 -24.07
CA ILE A 170 -6.38 -12.35 -23.24
C ILE A 170 -5.77 -11.15 -23.97
N THR A 171 -5.75 -10.00 -23.30
CA THR A 171 -5.23 -8.73 -23.85
C THR A 171 -3.88 -8.30 -23.25
N SER A 172 -3.27 -9.11 -22.38
CA SER A 172 -2.00 -8.83 -21.66
C SER A 172 -1.19 -10.13 -21.44
N LEU A 173 0.13 -10.18 -21.77
CA LEU A 173 1.00 -11.39 -21.77
C LEU A 173 2.54 -11.09 -21.80
N GLU A 174 3.45 -12.01 -21.38
CA GLU A 174 4.96 -11.93 -21.36
C GLU A 174 5.67 -12.66 -22.57
N ILE A 175 6.89 -12.31 -23.08
CA ILE A 175 7.12 -12.14 -24.57
C ILE A 175 8.40 -12.64 -25.29
N GLY A 176 8.25 -12.94 -26.60
CA GLY A 176 9.29 -12.91 -27.66
C GLY A 176 9.03 -11.85 -28.78
N VAL A 177 9.97 -11.63 -29.72
CA VAL A 177 9.86 -10.56 -30.75
C VAL A 177 8.58 -10.69 -31.61
N GLY A 178 7.78 -9.62 -31.71
CA GLY A 178 6.53 -9.60 -32.48
C GLY A 178 5.36 -10.36 -31.81
N VAL A 179 5.55 -10.85 -30.59
CA VAL A 179 4.50 -11.51 -29.78
C VAL A 179 3.64 -10.48 -29.05
N LEU A 180 4.19 -9.28 -28.83
CA LEU A 180 3.46 -8.18 -28.23
C LEU A 180 2.50 -7.52 -29.21
N PRO A 181 1.23 -7.28 -28.81
CA PRO A 181 0.35 -6.43 -29.60
C PRO A 181 0.88 -4.99 -29.59
N ASP A 182 0.86 -4.34 -30.76
CA ASP A 182 1.25 -2.93 -30.96
C ASP A 182 0.39 -1.92 -30.19
N THR A 183 -0.67 -2.39 -29.51
CA THR A 183 -1.57 -1.60 -28.66
C THR A 183 -1.24 -1.73 -27.17
N LEU A 184 -0.25 -2.54 -26.77
CA LEU A 184 0.05 -2.76 -25.36
C LEU A 184 0.62 -1.51 -24.70
N GLU A 185 -0.04 -1.02 -23.64
CA GLU A 185 0.39 0.20 -22.93
C GLU A 185 1.12 -0.08 -21.60
N SER A 186 0.89 -1.24 -20.99
CA SER A 186 1.52 -1.62 -19.72
C SER A 186 1.99 -3.05 -19.80
N PHE A 187 3.21 -3.29 -19.34
CA PHE A 187 3.82 -4.59 -19.39
C PHE A 187 4.65 -4.86 -18.13
N GLU A 188 4.37 -5.98 -17.48
CA GLU A 188 5.06 -6.42 -16.28
C GLU A 188 5.62 -7.82 -16.53
N MET A 189 6.87 -8.00 -16.12
CA MET A 189 7.61 -9.24 -16.24
C MET A 189 8.26 -9.58 -14.93
N PHE A 190 8.12 -10.84 -14.50
CA PHE A 190 8.82 -11.29 -13.31
C PHE A 190 10.29 -11.53 -13.66
N ASN A 191 10.61 -12.38 -14.63
CA ASN A 191 12.01 -12.72 -14.96
C ASN A 191 12.42 -12.31 -16.37
N ILE A 192 13.66 -11.82 -16.53
CA ILE A 192 14.27 -11.63 -17.85
C ILE A 192 15.40 -12.63 -18.01
N TYR A 193 15.23 -13.58 -18.92
CA TYR A 193 16.27 -14.55 -19.27
C TYR A 193 16.99 -14.21 -20.58
N GLN A 194 16.58 -13.14 -21.27
CA GLN A 194 17.10 -12.78 -22.58
C GLN A 194 17.38 -11.27 -22.70
N ILE A 195 18.24 -10.91 -23.64
CA ILE A 195 18.47 -9.50 -23.99
C ILE A 195 17.22 -8.96 -24.69
N LEU A 196 16.77 -7.77 -24.29
CA LEU A 196 15.72 -7.04 -24.97
C LEU A 196 16.35 -6.33 -26.19
N GLU A 197 16.22 -6.93 -27.37
CA GLU A 197 16.70 -6.28 -28.60
C GLU A 197 15.85 -5.04 -28.94
N PRO A 198 16.40 -4.05 -29.67
CA PRO A 198 15.62 -2.90 -30.12
C PRO A 198 14.40 -3.33 -30.95
N GLY A 199 13.24 -2.74 -30.67
CA GLY A 199 11.98 -3.03 -31.36
C GLY A 199 11.20 -4.25 -30.84
N VAL A 200 11.68 -4.94 -29.79
CA VAL A 200 10.92 -6.03 -29.15
C VAL A 200 9.71 -5.50 -28.38
N LEU A 201 9.87 -4.38 -27.68
CA LEU A 201 8.78 -3.71 -26.96
C LEU A 201 8.01 -2.78 -27.91
N PRO A 202 6.67 -2.79 -27.90
CA PRO A 202 5.85 -2.00 -28.80
C PRO A 202 5.98 -0.52 -28.45
N THR A 203 5.87 0.33 -29.46
CA THR A 203 5.99 1.79 -29.29
C THR A 203 4.84 2.42 -28.51
N SER A 204 3.71 1.71 -28.34
CA SER A 204 2.58 2.10 -27.48
C SER A 204 2.88 1.99 -25.99
N LEU A 205 3.94 1.28 -25.59
CA LEU A 205 4.20 0.94 -24.20
C LEU A 205 4.56 2.18 -23.38
N LYS A 206 3.80 2.41 -22.30
CA LYS A 206 3.95 3.51 -21.35
C LYS A 206 4.53 3.05 -20.02
N ILE A 207 4.22 1.82 -19.59
CA ILE A 207 4.67 1.27 -18.29
C ILE A 207 5.41 -0.04 -18.54
N LEU A 208 6.63 -0.15 -18.02
CA LEU A 208 7.41 -1.38 -18.00
C LEU A 208 7.87 -1.69 -16.57
N ARG A 209 7.58 -2.90 -16.09
CA ARG A 209 7.97 -3.37 -14.75
C ARG A 209 8.77 -4.67 -14.86
N ILE A 210 9.97 -4.68 -14.28
CA ILE A 210 10.87 -5.84 -14.23
C ILE A 210 11.14 -6.15 -12.77
N LEU A 211 10.58 -7.24 -12.25
CA LEU A 211 10.52 -7.48 -10.80
C LEU A 211 11.62 -8.39 -10.24
N SER A 212 12.09 -9.37 -11.01
CA SER A 212 13.10 -10.33 -10.53
C SER A 212 14.51 -9.82 -10.73
N ARG A 213 15.37 -10.09 -9.74
CA ARG A 213 16.79 -9.76 -9.75
C ARG A 213 17.62 -10.56 -10.76
N SER A 214 17.06 -11.62 -11.35
CA SER A 214 17.74 -12.41 -12.35
C SER A 214 17.52 -11.78 -13.73
N ALA A 215 18.47 -10.95 -14.16
CA ALA A 215 18.57 -10.47 -15.54
C ALA A 215 20.02 -10.65 -16.02
N PRO A 216 20.25 -11.02 -17.29
CA PRO A 216 21.60 -11.09 -17.84
C PRO A 216 22.23 -9.70 -17.89
N ASP A 217 23.55 -9.63 -17.77
CA ASP A 217 24.29 -8.38 -17.96
C ASP A 217 23.97 -7.78 -19.33
N ASN A 218 23.77 -6.45 -19.38
CA ASN A 218 23.48 -5.70 -20.60
C ASN A 218 22.21 -6.17 -21.34
N TYR A 219 21.19 -6.65 -20.62
CA TYR A 219 19.91 -6.99 -21.25
C TYR A 219 19.19 -5.77 -21.88
N LEU A 220 19.60 -4.55 -21.51
CA LEU A 220 19.16 -3.30 -22.14
C LEU A 220 20.23 -2.75 -23.07
N LYS A 221 19.83 -2.43 -24.30
CA LYS A 221 20.60 -1.74 -25.33
C LYS A 221 19.93 -0.41 -25.68
N VAL A 222 20.64 0.45 -26.40
CA VAL A 222 20.05 1.66 -26.98
C VAL A 222 18.90 1.26 -27.90
N GLY A 223 17.70 1.79 -27.63
CA GLY A 223 16.47 1.46 -28.38
C GLY A 223 15.71 0.22 -27.89
N SER A 224 16.17 -0.48 -26.84
CA SER A 224 15.41 -1.55 -26.19
C SER A 224 14.15 -1.03 -25.52
N LEU A 225 14.24 0.14 -24.87
CA LEU A 225 13.11 0.81 -24.24
C LEU A 225 12.40 1.69 -25.29
N PRO A 226 11.06 1.60 -25.40
CA PRO A 226 10.32 2.34 -26.40
C PRO A 226 10.32 3.85 -26.10
N PRO A 227 10.28 4.71 -27.13
CA PRO A 227 10.44 6.17 -26.98
C PRO A 227 9.25 6.87 -26.28
N ASN A 228 8.13 6.17 -26.06
CA ASN A 228 6.96 6.70 -25.35
C ASN A 228 6.86 6.19 -23.89
N LEU A 229 7.87 5.45 -23.41
CA LEU A 229 7.86 4.87 -22.07
C LEU A 229 7.87 5.96 -21.00
N GLN A 230 6.88 5.95 -20.11
CA GLN A 230 6.69 6.96 -19.07
C GLN A 230 7.11 6.46 -17.69
N GLU A 231 6.87 5.18 -17.39
CA GLU A 231 7.23 4.55 -16.13
C GLU A 231 8.11 3.32 -16.40
N PHE A 232 9.25 3.30 -15.73
CA PHE A 232 10.12 2.13 -15.73
C PHE A 232 10.50 1.73 -14.30
N ILE A 233 10.09 0.53 -13.91
CA ILE A 233 10.48 -0.09 -12.63
C ILE A 233 11.47 -1.19 -12.93
N HIS A 234 12.68 -1.01 -12.41
CA HIS A 234 13.77 -1.95 -12.55
C HIS A 234 13.83 -2.93 -11.36
N ASN A 235 14.65 -3.98 -11.46
CA ASN A 235 14.80 -5.00 -10.42
C ASN A 235 15.91 -4.68 -9.39
N GLY A 236 16.56 -3.52 -9.52
CA GLY A 236 17.69 -3.11 -8.70
C GLY A 236 19.02 -3.81 -8.96
N SER A 237 19.14 -4.67 -9.99
CA SER A 237 20.43 -5.26 -10.36
C SER A 237 21.41 -4.17 -10.80
N ASP A 238 22.65 -4.26 -10.34
CA ASP A 238 23.67 -3.26 -10.63
C ASP A 238 24.48 -3.67 -11.85
N PHE A 239 24.20 -3.04 -12.99
CA PHE A 239 25.00 -3.12 -14.20
C PHE A 239 25.03 -1.75 -14.87
N ASN A 240 26.05 -1.50 -15.68
CA ASN A 240 26.18 -0.24 -16.38
C ASN A 240 25.28 -0.21 -17.62
N ILE A 241 24.66 0.94 -17.88
CA ILE A 241 23.95 1.23 -19.12
C ILE A 241 24.61 2.40 -19.85
N ASP A 242 24.44 2.46 -21.17
CA ASP A 242 24.85 3.62 -21.96
C ASP A 242 23.96 4.84 -21.66
N SER A 243 24.46 6.04 -21.95
CA SER A 243 23.75 7.30 -21.65
C SER A 243 22.38 7.40 -22.33
N ASN A 244 22.21 6.71 -23.46
CA ASN A 244 21.06 6.86 -24.35
C ASN A 244 20.08 5.67 -24.26
N VAL A 245 20.24 4.78 -23.27
CA VAL A 245 19.34 3.65 -23.06
C VAL A 245 17.98 4.10 -22.50
N LEU A 246 17.99 5.07 -21.59
CA LEU A 246 16.78 5.60 -20.96
C LEU A 246 16.13 6.64 -21.87
N PRO A 247 14.85 6.48 -22.26
CA PRO A 247 14.16 7.44 -23.11
C PRO A 247 13.76 8.70 -22.33
N ASN A 248 13.85 9.87 -22.98
CA ASN A 248 13.49 11.18 -22.38
C ASN A 248 11.99 11.35 -22.05
N SER A 249 11.15 10.41 -22.47
CA SER A 249 9.73 10.34 -22.12
C SER A 249 9.49 9.91 -20.67
N LEU A 250 10.51 9.38 -19.98
CA LEU A 250 10.39 8.90 -18.61
C LEU A 250 9.98 10.00 -17.63
N ILE A 251 8.93 9.72 -16.89
CA ILE A 251 8.39 10.54 -15.80
C ILE A 251 8.74 9.90 -14.45
N THR A 252 8.70 8.57 -14.39
CA THR A 252 8.96 7.77 -13.19
C THR A 252 10.01 6.71 -13.48
N LEU A 253 11.06 6.67 -12.66
CA LEU A 253 12.12 5.67 -12.74
C LEU A 253 12.36 5.09 -11.34
N GLU A 254 12.03 3.81 -11.16
CA GLU A 254 12.09 3.18 -9.83
C GLU A 254 13.01 1.98 -9.77
N ASN A 255 13.54 1.71 -8.57
CA ASN A 255 14.41 0.58 -8.27
C ASN A 255 15.63 0.48 -9.20
N VAL A 256 16.21 1.62 -9.61
CA VAL A 256 17.41 1.65 -10.45
C VAL A 256 18.69 1.81 -9.62
N PRO A 257 19.81 1.22 -10.04
CA PRO A 257 21.07 1.37 -9.32
C PRO A 257 21.65 2.78 -9.47
N VAL A 258 22.42 3.22 -8.47
CA VAL A 258 23.12 4.53 -8.49
C VAL A 258 24.10 4.66 -9.66
N SER A 259 24.61 3.55 -10.19
CA SER A 259 25.48 3.52 -11.37
C SER A 259 24.84 4.15 -12.62
N TRP A 260 23.50 4.23 -12.69
CA TRP A 260 22.76 4.81 -13.81
C TRP A 260 22.68 6.34 -13.80
N MET A 261 23.23 7.01 -12.78
CA MET A 261 23.14 8.47 -12.64
C MET A 261 23.62 9.26 -13.86
N LYS A 262 24.60 8.74 -14.62
CA LYS A 262 25.09 9.36 -15.86
C LYS A 262 24.00 9.46 -16.94
N SER A 263 23.15 8.45 -17.06
CA SER A 263 22.02 8.43 -17.99
C SER A 263 20.84 9.22 -17.44
N ILE A 264 20.59 9.11 -16.13
CA ILE A 264 19.47 9.77 -15.44
C ILE A 264 19.57 11.30 -15.53
N LYS A 265 20.78 11.87 -15.44
CA LYS A 265 21.02 13.31 -15.49
C LYS A 265 20.42 14.01 -16.73
N GLN A 266 20.23 13.27 -17.82
CA GLN A 266 19.72 13.81 -19.09
C GLN A 266 18.19 13.81 -19.19
N LEU A 267 17.49 13.19 -18.22
CA LEU A 267 16.04 13.01 -18.26
C LEU A 267 15.30 14.26 -17.76
N GLU A 268 15.11 15.23 -18.64
CA GLU A 268 14.50 16.54 -18.33
C GLU A 268 13.03 16.49 -17.88
N ASN A 269 12.33 15.38 -18.13
CA ASN A 269 10.93 15.20 -17.75
C ASN A 269 10.74 14.36 -16.47
N LEU A 270 11.83 13.86 -15.88
CA LEU A 270 11.77 12.93 -14.76
C LEU A 270 11.26 13.63 -13.49
N ARG A 271 10.17 13.11 -12.90
CA ARG A 271 9.52 13.69 -11.70
C ARG A 271 9.71 12.84 -10.46
N SER A 272 9.87 11.53 -10.62
CA SER A 272 10.04 10.57 -9.53
C SER A 272 11.23 9.65 -9.80
N LEU A 273 12.14 9.54 -8.83
CA LEU A 273 13.33 8.70 -8.90
C LEU A 273 13.48 7.88 -7.61
N MET A 274 13.62 6.57 -7.74
CA MET A 274 13.96 5.68 -6.64
C MET A 274 15.28 4.94 -6.92
N LEU A 275 16.28 5.20 -6.08
CA LEU A 275 17.63 4.64 -6.17
C LEU A 275 17.81 3.49 -5.18
N VAL A 276 18.41 2.40 -5.67
CA VAL A 276 18.80 1.22 -4.89
C VAL A 276 20.26 0.84 -5.20
N GLY A 277 20.76 -0.24 -4.60
CA GLY A 277 22.07 -0.81 -4.96
C GLY A 277 23.27 -0.34 -4.13
N ASN A 278 24.44 -0.23 -4.78
CA ASN A 278 25.74 -0.37 -4.14
C ASN A 278 26.05 0.68 -3.05
N SER A 279 26.22 0.16 -1.84
CA SER A 279 26.52 0.94 -0.63
C SER A 279 27.93 1.54 -0.66
N GLY A 280 28.10 2.73 -0.08
CA GLY A 280 29.36 3.45 0.03
C GLY A 280 29.68 4.36 -1.16
N SER A 281 28.88 4.36 -2.22
CA SER A 281 29.05 5.26 -3.36
C SER A 281 28.79 6.73 -2.97
N LEU A 282 29.46 7.65 -3.66
CA LEU A 282 29.22 9.09 -3.57
C LEU A 282 28.14 9.46 -4.60
N LEU A 283 27.10 10.16 -4.14
CA LEU A 283 26.04 10.69 -4.98
C LEU A 283 26.02 12.21 -4.86
N ASP A 284 26.33 12.88 -5.97
CA ASP A 284 26.25 14.33 -6.08
C ASP A 284 24.82 14.74 -6.47
N LEU A 285 24.14 15.47 -5.59
CA LEU A 285 22.76 15.88 -5.83
C LEU A 285 22.65 16.97 -6.91
N SER A 286 23.76 17.61 -7.29
CA SER A 286 23.79 18.54 -8.44
C SER A 286 23.64 17.83 -9.79
N ASP A 287 23.84 16.51 -9.83
CA ASP A 287 23.62 15.68 -11.03
C ASP A 287 22.16 15.25 -11.22
N LEU A 288 21.27 15.59 -10.29
CA LEU A 288 19.84 15.27 -10.41
C LEU A 288 19.14 16.16 -11.44
N PRO A 289 18.17 15.63 -12.22
CA PRO A 289 17.30 16.44 -13.07
C PRO A 289 16.54 17.50 -12.26
N GLN A 290 16.48 18.72 -12.78
CA GLN A 290 15.81 19.85 -12.12
C GLN A 290 14.28 19.70 -12.06
N SER A 291 13.71 18.82 -12.88
CA SER A 291 12.28 18.48 -12.89
C SER A 291 11.85 17.60 -11.71
N LEU A 292 12.80 17.05 -10.95
CA LEU A 292 12.53 16.04 -9.95
C LEU A 292 11.75 16.61 -8.76
N THR A 293 10.66 15.95 -8.41
CA THR A 293 9.78 16.31 -7.28
C THR A 293 9.78 15.26 -6.17
N ARG A 294 10.18 14.02 -6.49
CA ARG A 294 10.29 12.91 -5.55
C ARG A 294 11.62 12.19 -5.73
N LEU A 295 12.33 12.00 -4.63
CA LEU A 295 13.60 11.29 -4.57
C LEU A 295 13.59 10.31 -3.39
N ASP A 296 13.66 9.03 -3.69
CA ASP A 296 13.77 7.96 -2.69
C ASP A 296 15.11 7.24 -2.80
N ILE A 297 15.90 7.22 -1.72
CA ILE A 297 17.21 6.57 -1.69
C ILE A 297 17.21 5.45 -0.64
N TYR A 298 17.09 4.21 -1.12
CA TYR A 298 17.03 3.02 -0.27
C TYR A 298 18.39 2.36 -0.05
N CYS A 299 19.43 2.80 -0.74
CA CYS A 299 20.81 2.36 -0.55
C CYS A 299 21.61 3.27 0.40
N SER A 300 22.74 2.76 0.90
CA SER A 300 23.63 3.54 1.76
C SER A 300 24.64 4.31 0.94
N VAL A 301 24.37 5.57 0.63
CA VAL A 301 25.28 6.45 -0.13
C VAL A 301 25.76 7.63 0.69
N ASN A 302 26.88 8.22 0.29
CA ASN A 302 27.31 9.53 0.78
C ASN A 302 26.71 10.59 -0.14
N LEU A 303 25.88 11.47 0.40
CA LEU A 303 25.30 12.59 -0.34
C LEU A 303 26.18 13.82 -0.19
N GLN A 304 26.33 14.55 -1.29
CA GLN A 304 26.95 15.87 -1.32
C GLN A 304 26.11 16.84 -2.17
N SER A 305 26.41 18.12 -2.04
CA SER A 305 25.71 19.24 -2.69
C SER A 305 24.31 19.50 -2.16
N SER A 306 23.81 20.71 -2.39
CA SER A 306 22.47 21.12 -1.99
C SER A 306 21.39 20.36 -2.76
N LEU A 307 20.30 20.01 -2.09
CA LEU A 307 19.15 19.37 -2.72
C LEU A 307 18.41 20.35 -3.65
N PRO A 308 17.94 19.93 -4.84
CA PRO A 308 17.03 20.74 -5.66
C PRO A 308 15.77 21.14 -4.88
N THR A 309 15.38 22.42 -4.96
CA THR A 309 14.23 22.98 -4.23
C THR A 309 12.87 22.57 -4.80
N SER A 310 12.86 21.90 -5.96
CA SER A 310 11.66 21.30 -6.57
C SER A 310 11.17 20.07 -5.82
N ILE A 311 12.03 19.42 -5.02
CA ILE A 311 11.70 18.18 -4.32
C ILE A 311 10.70 18.46 -3.18
N ARG A 312 9.64 17.65 -3.14
CA ARG A 312 8.54 17.67 -2.15
C ARG A 312 8.47 16.38 -1.35
N HIS A 313 8.97 15.27 -1.92
CA HIS A 313 9.05 13.96 -1.29
C HIS A 313 10.49 13.48 -1.28
N LEU A 314 11.05 13.27 -0.09
CA LEU A 314 12.44 12.91 0.07
C LEU A 314 12.62 11.77 1.08
N ASN A 315 13.33 10.71 0.70
CA ASN A 315 13.76 9.66 1.60
C ASN A 315 15.28 9.48 1.61
N LEU A 316 15.89 9.82 2.75
CA LEU A 316 17.32 9.71 3.01
C LEU A 316 17.66 8.72 4.13
N GLY A 317 16.70 7.90 4.57
CA GLY A 317 16.80 7.14 5.83
C GLY A 317 18.05 6.24 5.94
N ASN A 318 18.59 5.78 4.80
CA ASN A 318 19.76 4.88 4.75
C ASN A 318 21.07 5.59 4.35
N SER A 319 21.01 6.88 4.02
CA SER A 319 22.14 7.64 3.47
C SER A 319 22.94 8.36 4.55
N LYS A 320 24.19 8.71 4.21
CA LYS A 320 25.07 9.60 4.98
C LYS A 320 25.08 10.96 4.30
N TYR A 321 24.89 12.01 5.08
CA TYR A 321 24.77 13.39 4.57
C TYR A 321 25.14 14.37 5.67
N ASP A 322 25.37 15.63 5.33
CA ASP A 322 25.36 16.77 6.25
C ASP A 322 24.04 17.54 6.03
N ILE A 323 23.31 17.85 7.11
CA ILE A 323 22.00 18.51 6.98
C ILE A 323 22.15 19.96 6.48
N ASP A 324 23.23 20.63 6.86
CA ASP A 324 23.47 22.03 6.55
C ASP A 324 23.99 22.20 5.11
N GLU A 325 24.74 21.20 4.62
CA GLU A 325 25.12 21.11 3.21
C GLU A 325 23.92 20.84 2.30
N LEU A 326 23.05 19.91 2.70
CA LEU A 326 21.86 19.57 1.92
C LEU A 326 20.85 20.72 1.82
N PHE A 327 20.71 21.49 2.91
CA PHE A 327 19.71 22.54 3.07
C PHE A 327 20.35 23.87 3.49
N PRO A 328 21.14 24.52 2.62
CA PRO A 328 21.86 25.73 2.98
C PRO A 328 20.90 26.90 3.29
N ASP A 329 19.78 26.99 2.57
CA ASP A 329 18.64 27.85 2.90
C ASP A 329 17.38 27.01 3.13
N ARG A 330 17.18 26.61 4.38
CA ARG A 330 16.10 25.74 4.82
C ARG A 330 14.71 26.29 4.48
N SER A 331 14.55 27.61 4.37
CA SER A 331 13.26 28.26 4.10
C SER A 331 12.71 27.99 2.70
N LEU A 332 13.58 27.57 1.77
CA LEU A 332 13.19 27.24 0.40
C LEU A 332 12.54 25.85 0.29
N TYR A 333 12.72 25.00 1.30
CA TYR A 333 12.33 23.60 1.23
C TYR A 333 10.96 23.35 1.89
N HIS A 334 10.05 22.80 1.09
CA HIS A 334 8.68 22.52 1.47
C HIS A 334 8.42 21.03 1.24
N PHE A 335 8.45 20.23 2.29
CA PHE A 335 8.29 18.79 2.21
C PHE A 335 6.87 18.36 2.57
N ASP A 336 6.20 17.74 1.60
CA ASP A 336 5.00 16.96 1.86
C ASP A 336 5.36 15.65 2.58
N TYR A 337 6.56 15.11 2.33
CA TYR A 337 7.12 13.95 3.00
C TYR A 337 8.64 14.05 3.12
N LEU A 338 9.17 13.84 4.33
CA LEU A 338 10.61 13.75 4.59
C LEU A 338 10.90 12.53 5.45
N GLN A 339 11.74 11.61 4.97
CA GLN A 339 12.27 10.49 5.74
C GLN A 339 13.77 10.66 5.99
N VAL A 340 14.17 10.60 7.25
CA VAL A 340 15.54 10.82 7.72
C VAL A 340 15.93 9.83 8.81
N ALA A 341 17.22 9.77 9.14
CA ALA A 341 17.70 8.98 10.27
C ALA A 341 17.27 9.60 11.61
N GLY A 342 16.57 8.83 12.45
CA GLY A 342 15.99 9.30 13.72
C GLY A 342 17.00 9.66 14.81
N PHE A 343 18.19 9.04 14.81
CA PHE A 343 19.21 9.26 15.85
C PHE A 343 20.23 10.36 15.53
N LYS A 344 20.13 10.98 14.36
CA LYS A 344 21.06 11.99 13.89
C LYS A 344 20.74 13.34 14.56
N GLN A 345 21.65 13.94 15.32
CA GLN A 345 21.33 15.04 16.26
C GLN A 345 21.24 16.44 15.65
N GLU A 346 21.58 16.63 14.39
CA GLU A 346 21.45 17.94 13.76
C GLU A 346 19.99 18.40 13.75
N SER A 347 19.71 19.69 13.73
CA SER A 347 18.33 20.20 13.78
C SER A 347 17.64 20.13 12.40
N LEU A 348 16.31 19.92 12.37
CA LEU A 348 15.45 20.13 11.17
C LEU A 348 14.74 21.48 11.18
N ASP A 349 15.01 22.34 12.16
CA ASP A 349 14.34 23.63 12.29
C ASP A 349 14.56 24.50 11.05
N GLY A 350 13.53 25.26 10.69
CA GLY A 350 13.53 26.08 9.48
C GLY A 350 13.08 25.35 8.22
N LEU A 351 12.93 24.02 8.25
CA LEU A 351 12.28 23.25 7.19
C LEU A 351 10.76 23.22 7.39
N ASN A 352 10.00 23.41 6.31
CA ASN A 352 8.55 23.21 6.34
C ASN A 352 8.23 21.75 6.01
N ILE A 353 7.84 20.95 7.02
CA ILE A 353 7.63 19.51 6.88
C ILE A 353 6.21 19.16 7.33
N LYS A 354 5.41 18.61 6.41
CA LYS A 354 4.05 18.13 6.71
C LYS A 354 4.05 16.74 7.34
N ARG A 355 4.77 15.79 6.72
CA ARG A 355 4.94 14.41 7.21
C ARG A 355 6.42 14.09 7.40
N LEU A 356 6.80 13.73 8.62
CA LEU A 356 8.16 13.34 8.98
C LEU A 356 8.21 11.84 9.31
N CYS A 357 9.13 11.12 8.68
CA CYS A 357 9.41 9.73 8.98
C CYS A 357 10.82 9.57 9.58
N LEU A 358 10.90 9.02 10.78
CA LEU A 358 12.14 8.72 11.48
C LEU A 358 12.47 7.23 11.32
N ASN A 359 13.56 6.96 10.61
CA ASN A 359 14.07 5.61 10.38
C ASN A 359 15.28 5.31 11.27
N SER A 360 15.42 4.07 11.74
CA SER A 360 16.65 3.58 12.38
C SER A 360 17.68 3.28 11.29
N SER A 361 18.54 4.25 10.97
CA SER A 361 19.67 3.98 10.08
C SER A 361 20.66 3.02 10.76
N PRO A 362 21.07 1.91 10.13
CA PRO A 362 22.05 0.99 10.71
C PRO A 362 23.45 1.63 10.87
N TYR A 363 23.70 2.78 10.24
CA TYR A 363 25.01 3.43 10.19
C TYR A 363 25.14 4.62 11.16
N THR A 364 24.05 5.10 11.73
CA THR A 364 24.14 6.12 12.77
C THR A 364 24.52 5.45 14.08
N LYS A 365 25.58 5.95 14.75
CA LYS A 365 25.84 5.58 16.16
C LYS A 365 24.54 5.82 16.91
N ARG A 366 24.00 4.76 17.53
CA ARG A 366 22.76 4.84 18.31
C ARG A 366 23.01 5.85 19.43
N SER A 367 22.46 7.04 19.27
CA SER A 367 22.21 7.95 20.37
C SER A 367 21.07 7.37 21.20
N ASP A 368 21.11 7.55 22.52
CA ASP A 368 19.98 7.23 23.38
C ASP A 368 18.79 8.18 23.17
N THR A 369 19.00 9.28 22.43
CA THR A 369 18.02 10.33 22.18
C THR A 369 17.73 10.47 20.68
N HIS A 370 16.45 10.61 20.34
CA HIS A 370 16.02 10.96 18.99
C HIS A 370 16.30 12.43 18.70
N ARG A 371 16.42 12.72 17.42
CA ARG A 371 16.36 14.07 16.85
C ARG A 371 15.09 14.80 17.30
N ASP A 372 15.22 16.10 17.54
CA ASP A 372 14.08 16.98 17.81
C ASP A 372 13.15 17.06 16.60
N ILE A 373 11.85 16.99 16.87
CA ILE A 373 10.81 17.07 15.84
C ILE A 373 10.38 18.54 15.74
N PRO A 374 10.53 19.17 14.56
CA PRO A 374 10.18 20.58 14.40
C PRO A 374 8.67 20.80 14.54
N PHE A 375 8.31 21.97 15.05
CA PHE A 375 6.90 22.39 15.09
C PHE A 375 6.35 22.57 13.67
N GLY A 376 5.10 22.13 13.45
CA GLY A 376 4.45 22.18 12.14
C GLY A 376 4.30 20.80 11.49
N VAL A 377 5.04 19.79 11.96
CA VAL A 377 4.82 18.38 11.57
C VAL A 377 3.44 17.94 12.01
N GLU A 378 2.60 17.53 11.06
CA GLU A 378 1.24 17.06 11.31
C GLU A 378 1.16 15.54 11.42
N THR A 379 1.98 14.83 10.64
CA THR A 379 2.08 13.36 10.66
C THR A 379 3.50 12.95 11.01
N LEU A 380 3.65 12.20 12.11
CA LEU A 380 4.91 11.63 12.52
C LEU A 380 4.89 10.12 12.32
N GLU A 381 5.87 9.59 11.61
CA GLU A 381 6.08 8.17 11.38
C GLU A 381 7.37 7.71 12.05
N ILE A 382 7.29 6.65 12.85
CA ILE A 382 8.41 6.10 13.61
C ILE A 382 8.57 4.63 13.23
N LEU A 383 9.54 4.38 12.35
CA LEU A 383 9.87 3.04 11.88
C LEU A 383 10.90 2.38 12.80
N TYR A 384 10.93 1.05 12.86
CA TYR A 384 11.95 0.18 13.45
C TYR A 384 12.48 0.55 14.85
N HIS A 385 12.06 -0.13 15.92
CA HIS A 385 12.64 -0.10 17.29
C HIS A 385 13.09 1.27 17.84
N ASN A 386 12.56 2.36 17.29
CA ASN A 386 13.00 3.71 17.55
C ASN A 386 12.31 4.18 18.82
N LYS A 387 13.00 3.98 19.94
CA LYS A 387 12.53 4.33 21.28
C LYS A 387 12.37 5.84 21.46
N ILE A 388 11.20 6.42 21.21
CA ILE A 388 10.97 7.86 21.32
C ILE A 388 10.59 8.28 22.74
N ASN A 389 11.09 9.46 23.15
CA ASN A 389 10.65 10.12 24.38
C ASN A 389 9.40 10.94 24.07
N GLN A 390 8.28 10.63 24.72
CA GLN A 390 7.00 11.31 24.46
C GLN A 390 7.06 12.83 24.68
N ARG A 391 7.90 13.30 25.62
CA ARG A 391 8.04 14.73 25.89
C ARG A 391 8.61 15.52 24.72
N SER A 392 9.16 14.85 23.71
CA SER A 392 9.67 15.48 22.49
C SER A 392 8.66 15.53 21.35
N LEU A 393 7.41 15.07 21.54
CA LEU A 393 6.38 15.16 20.52
C LEU A 393 5.75 16.57 20.50
N PRO A 394 5.83 17.32 19.39
CA PRO A 394 5.23 18.64 19.31
C PRO A 394 3.70 18.53 19.23
N SER A 395 3.01 19.52 19.78
CA SER A 395 1.53 19.61 19.78
C SER A 395 0.92 19.78 18.38
N SER A 396 1.73 19.99 17.35
CA SER A 396 1.27 20.00 15.95
C SER A 396 0.97 18.60 15.41
N VAL A 397 1.51 17.54 16.03
CA VAL A 397 1.32 16.15 15.56
C VAL A 397 -0.13 15.72 15.82
N LYS A 398 -0.84 15.40 14.73
CA LYS A 398 -2.23 14.93 14.72
C LYS A 398 -2.35 13.44 14.42
N THR A 399 -1.43 12.93 13.61
CA THR A 399 -1.38 11.52 13.20
C THR A 399 -0.03 10.93 13.57
N LEU A 400 -0.06 9.80 14.26
CA LEU A 400 1.12 9.07 14.67
C LEU A 400 1.11 7.69 14.01
N VAL A 401 2.10 7.41 13.17
CA VAL A 401 2.31 6.10 12.52
C VAL A 401 3.47 5.43 13.24
N VAL A 402 3.27 4.25 13.82
CA VAL A 402 4.37 3.51 14.45
C VAL A 402 4.40 2.06 14.00
N ASP A 403 5.61 1.55 13.78
CA ASP A 403 5.81 0.14 13.46
C ASP A 403 5.33 -0.74 14.60
N ASN A 404 5.76 -0.42 15.81
CA ASN A 404 5.47 -1.19 17.00
C ASN A 404 5.42 -0.24 18.20
N MET A 405 4.42 -0.34 19.05
CA MET A 405 4.30 0.53 20.22
C MET A 405 5.35 0.26 21.31
N GLN A 406 6.10 -0.84 21.23
CA GLN A 406 7.34 -1.03 22.00
C GLN A 406 8.42 0.01 21.65
N ASN A 407 8.22 0.80 20.60
CA ASN A 407 9.01 1.99 20.26
C ASN A 407 8.83 3.13 21.28
N PHE A 408 8.06 2.97 22.36
CA PHE A 408 7.99 3.95 23.45
C PHE A 408 8.73 3.43 24.69
N ILE A 409 9.61 4.28 25.27
CA ILE A 409 10.53 3.87 26.36
C ILE A 409 9.78 3.45 27.63
N ARG A 410 8.60 4.01 27.92
CA ARG A 410 7.71 3.64 29.03
C ARG A 410 6.26 4.03 28.72
N PRO A 411 5.37 3.08 28.39
CA PRO A 411 3.95 3.37 28.21
C PRO A 411 3.23 3.35 29.58
N GLU A 412 3.57 4.28 30.48
CA GLU A 412 2.77 4.52 31.71
C GLU A 412 1.73 5.62 31.44
N GLU A 413 0.54 5.55 32.08
CA GLU A 413 -0.68 6.34 31.81
C GLU A 413 -0.45 7.80 31.33
N GLY A 414 -1.14 8.21 30.24
CA GLY A 414 -1.05 9.58 29.69
C GLY A 414 -0.16 9.78 28.44
N ILE A 415 0.04 8.70 27.67
CA ILE A 415 1.17 8.39 26.76
C ILE A 415 1.23 9.19 25.45
N LEU A 416 0.11 9.79 25.02
CA LEU A 416 0.02 10.49 23.73
C LEU A 416 -0.40 11.94 23.94
N PRO A 417 0.25 12.92 23.27
CA PRO A 417 -0.19 14.31 23.27
C PRO A 417 -1.68 14.40 22.94
N ASP A 418 -2.40 15.33 23.57
CA ASP A 418 -3.84 15.52 23.33
C ASP A 418 -4.16 15.93 21.88
N SER A 419 -3.15 16.36 21.11
CA SER A 419 -3.27 16.65 19.70
C SER A 419 -3.38 15.40 18.82
N VAL A 420 -2.93 14.23 19.28
CA VAL A 420 -2.92 13.00 18.48
C VAL A 420 -4.34 12.42 18.43
N GLN A 421 -4.94 12.50 17.25
CA GLN A 421 -6.31 12.02 16.98
C GLN A 421 -6.32 10.67 16.28
N ASN A 422 -5.26 10.37 15.51
CA ASN A 422 -5.16 9.16 14.71
C ASN A 422 -3.87 8.42 15.03
N ILE A 423 -3.97 7.11 15.27
CA ILE A 423 -2.81 6.22 15.38
C ILE A 423 -2.89 5.17 14.28
N GLU A 424 -1.83 5.02 13.52
CA GLU A 424 -1.65 3.92 12.58
C GLU A 424 -0.58 2.96 13.12
N LEU A 425 -0.95 1.70 13.28
CA LEU A 425 -0.09 0.64 13.80
C LEU A 425 0.24 -0.35 12.67
N LYS A 426 1.53 -0.58 12.41
CA LYS A 426 1.98 -1.58 11.43
C LYS A 426 2.25 -2.96 12.04
N GLN A 427 2.27 -3.09 13.36
CA GLN A 427 2.37 -4.38 14.07
C GLN A 427 1.37 -4.48 15.22
N LEU A 428 0.97 -5.73 15.51
CA LEU A 428 -0.08 -6.12 16.46
C LEU A 428 0.40 -6.13 17.91
N LEU A 429 0.79 -4.97 18.42
CA LEU A 429 0.98 -4.78 19.86
C LEU A 429 0.28 -3.50 20.26
N PHE A 430 -0.87 -3.67 20.92
CA PHE A 430 -1.56 -2.61 21.62
C PHE A 430 -0.90 -2.37 22.96
N PRO A 431 -0.57 -1.12 23.26
CA PRO A 431 -0.60 -0.65 24.62
C PRO A 431 -1.38 0.66 24.65
N THR A 432 -2.23 0.82 25.67
CA THR A 432 -2.44 2.06 26.43
C THR A 432 -3.79 2.01 27.13
N THR A 433 -3.87 2.67 28.28
CA THR A 433 -5.12 2.97 29.00
C THR A 433 -5.87 4.18 28.40
N LYS A 434 -5.22 4.97 27.52
CA LYS A 434 -5.79 6.14 26.83
C LYS A 434 -6.08 5.80 25.37
N MET A 435 -7.36 5.61 25.08
CA MET A 435 -7.83 5.34 23.73
C MET A 435 -7.97 6.65 22.93
N VAL A 436 -7.55 6.61 21.67
CA VAL A 436 -7.77 7.68 20.68
C VAL A 436 -9.07 7.42 19.90
N ASP A 437 -9.55 8.44 19.19
CA ASP A 437 -10.80 8.35 18.44
C ASP A 437 -10.70 7.37 17.27
N ASN A 438 -9.55 7.34 16.58
CA ASN A 438 -9.33 6.53 15.39
C ASN A 438 -8.03 5.74 15.50
N ILE A 439 -8.13 4.42 15.37
CA ILE A 439 -6.97 3.53 15.25
C ILE A 439 -7.11 2.79 13.92
N SER A 440 -6.04 2.73 13.14
CA SER A 440 -5.98 1.88 11.94
C SER A 440 -4.79 0.95 12.01
N PHE A 441 -5.04 -0.32 11.78
CA PHE A 441 -4.02 -1.34 11.55
C PHE A 441 -3.79 -1.40 10.07
N LYS A 442 -2.54 -1.24 9.66
CA LYS A 442 -2.11 -1.46 8.29
C LYS A 442 -0.76 -2.17 8.35
N VAL A 443 -0.83 -3.49 8.49
CA VAL A 443 0.39 -4.33 8.51
C VAL A 443 1.00 -4.37 7.11
N ASP A 444 0.14 -4.58 6.14
CA ASP A 444 0.39 -4.50 4.73
C ASP A 444 -0.88 -3.92 4.08
N ASP A 445 -0.85 -3.89 2.77
CA ASP A 445 -1.95 -3.45 1.95
C ASP A 445 -3.20 -4.37 2.09
N ASP A 446 -3.02 -5.60 2.59
CA ASP A 446 -4.00 -6.70 2.66
C ASP A 446 -4.53 -6.94 4.08
N ASN A 447 -4.03 -6.22 5.06
CA ASN A 447 -4.41 -6.36 6.46
C ASN A 447 -4.74 -4.99 7.03
N LYS A 448 -5.72 -4.34 6.37
CA LYS A 448 -6.32 -3.10 6.85
C LYS A 448 -7.50 -3.39 7.76
N CYS A 449 -7.36 -3.04 9.02
CA CYS A 449 -8.43 -3.09 10.01
C CYS A 449 -8.57 -1.72 10.67
N SER A 450 -9.79 -1.18 10.73
CA SER A 450 -10.05 0.11 11.36
C SER A 450 -10.81 -0.10 12.67
N ILE A 451 -10.39 0.61 13.71
CA ILE A 451 -11.11 0.76 14.98
C ILE A 451 -11.50 2.22 15.14
N ARG A 452 -12.74 2.46 15.57
CA ARG A 452 -13.30 3.79 15.77
C ARG A 452 -14.05 3.85 17.10
N LYS A 453 -13.84 4.94 17.84
CA LYS A 453 -14.56 5.23 19.08
C LYS A 453 -16.00 5.61 18.76
N LEU A 454 -16.96 4.89 19.34
CA LEU A 454 -18.39 5.22 19.23
C LEU A 454 -18.81 6.21 20.31
N ASP A 455 -18.37 5.94 21.55
CA ASP A 455 -18.56 6.79 22.71
C ASP A 455 -17.44 6.52 23.75
N ASP A 456 -17.58 7.02 24.98
CA ASP A 456 -16.57 6.86 26.03
C ASP A 456 -16.39 5.42 26.54
N GLN A 457 -17.19 4.46 26.07
CA GLN A 457 -17.22 3.08 26.53
C GLN A 457 -17.13 2.07 25.38
N TYR A 458 -17.53 2.39 24.16
CA TYR A 458 -17.65 1.44 23.07
C TYR A 458 -16.86 1.81 21.83
N TYR A 459 -16.36 0.78 21.15
CA TYR A 459 -15.58 0.87 19.92
C TYR A 459 -16.14 -0.11 18.88
N ILE A 460 -16.04 0.28 17.62
CA ILE A 460 -16.33 -0.59 16.47
C ILE A 460 -15.02 -0.96 15.82
N VAL A 461 -14.85 -2.24 15.48
CA VAL A 461 -13.77 -2.75 14.64
C VAL A 461 -14.35 -3.27 13.34
N PHE A 462 -13.74 -2.92 12.21
CA PHE A 462 -14.17 -3.35 10.88
C PHE A 462 -12.98 -3.46 9.93
N GLY A 463 -12.82 -4.61 9.25
CA GLY A 463 -11.81 -4.81 8.21
C GLY A 463 -11.16 -6.19 8.28
N HIS A 464 -9.99 -6.31 7.65
CA HIS A 464 -9.22 -7.55 7.56
C HIS A 464 -8.02 -7.53 8.49
N GLN A 465 -7.80 -8.65 9.17
CA GLN A 465 -6.62 -8.84 9.98
C GLN A 465 -6.17 -10.30 9.99
N ASN A 466 -4.89 -10.53 9.65
CA ASN A 466 -4.34 -11.86 9.39
C ASN A 466 -5.28 -12.65 8.46
N ASP A 467 -5.67 -11.99 7.37
CA ASP A 467 -6.53 -12.50 6.30
C ASP A 467 -7.96 -12.87 6.71
N ARG A 468 -8.34 -12.56 7.96
CA ARG A 468 -9.68 -12.82 8.49
C ARG A 468 -10.44 -11.53 8.63
N PHE A 469 -11.65 -11.52 8.07
CA PHE A 469 -12.56 -10.40 8.24
C PHE A 469 -13.11 -10.33 9.67
N ILE A 470 -13.11 -9.13 10.25
CA ILE A 470 -13.66 -8.83 11.58
C ILE A 470 -14.64 -7.67 11.44
N ALA A 471 -15.81 -7.82 12.07
CA ALA A 471 -16.82 -6.77 12.16
C ALA A 471 -17.52 -6.88 13.51
N SER A 472 -17.03 -6.12 14.50
CA SER A 472 -17.45 -6.29 15.90
C SER A 472 -17.63 -4.96 16.65
N LEU A 473 -18.48 -4.99 17.68
CA LEU A 473 -18.65 -3.92 18.67
C LEU A 473 -18.12 -4.44 20.01
N PHE A 474 -17.37 -3.63 20.74
CA PHE A 474 -16.78 -4.06 21.99
C PHE A 474 -16.58 -2.90 22.96
N HIS A 475 -16.50 -3.26 24.24
CA HIS A 475 -16.36 -2.32 25.34
C HIS A 475 -14.88 -1.98 25.58
N LYS A 476 -14.59 -0.76 26.03
CA LYS A 476 -13.23 -0.27 26.25
C LYS A 476 -12.41 -1.11 27.22
N SER A 477 -13.07 -1.81 28.14
CA SER A 477 -12.40 -2.70 29.09
C SER A 477 -11.70 -3.87 28.39
N MET A 478 -12.16 -4.26 27.20
CA MET A 478 -11.48 -5.28 26.41
C MET A 478 -10.11 -4.80 25.88
N PHE A 479 -9.81 -3.49 25.93
CA PHE A 479 -8.46 -2.96 25.65
C PHE A 479 -7.52 -2.94 26.84
N LEU A 480 -8.06 -3.02 28.06
CA LEU A 480 -7.25 -2.92 29.28
C LEU A 480 -6.47 -4.20 29.57
N GLU A 481 -6.90 -5.32 28.98
CA GLU A 481 -6.23 -6.62 29.09
C GLU A 481 -5.70 -7.02 27.71
N THR A 482 -4.37 -7.12 27.59
CA THR A 482 -3.68 -7.49 26.35
C THR A 482 -4.24 -8.77 25.74
N ASP A 483 -4.59 -9.75 26.59
CA ASP A 483 -5.14 -11.03 26.17
C ASP A 483 -6.51 -10.87 25.49
N ASN A 484 -7.38 -9.97 25.97
CA ASN A 484 -8.70 -9.73 25.38
C ASN A 484 -8.60 -9.04 24.01
N VAL A 485 -7.66 -8.11 23.83
CA VAL A 485 -7.41 -7.49 22.51
C VAL A 485 -6.88 -8.53 21.54
N VAL A 486 -5.95 -9.36 22.00
CA VAL A 486 -5.44 -10.48 21.22
C VAL A 486 -6.57 -11.46 20.91
N GLU A 487 -7.54 -11.69 21.78
CA GLU A 487 -8.71 -12.52 21.46
C GLU A 487 -9.60 -11.90 20.38
N ILE A 488 -9.93 -10.60 20.47
CA ILE A 488 -10.72 -9.89 19.44
C ILE A 488 -10.04 -10.00 18.07
N LEU A 489 -8.71 -9.94 18.06
CA LEU A 489 -7.90 -9.80 16.85
C LEU A 489 -7.30 -11.11 16.32
N LYS A 490 -7.07 -12.11 17.17
CA LYS A 490 -6.53 -13.43 16.80
C LYS A 490 -7.56 -14.56 16.89
N TYR A 491 -8.46 -14.57 17.88
CA TYR A 491 -9.24 -15.77 18.25
C TYR A 491 -10.77 -15.67 18.16
N ALA A 492 -11.33 -14.53 17.75
CA ALA A 492 -12.76 -14.46 17.43
C ALA A 492 -13.15 -15.35 16.24
#